data_AF-A0A956NQM6-F1
#
_entry.id   AF-A0A956NQM6-F1
#
_cell.length_a   1.000
_cell.length_b   1.000
_cell.length_c   1.000
_cell.angle_alpha   90.00
_cell.angle_beta   90.00
_cell.angle_gamma   90.00
#
_symmetry.space_group_name_H-M   'P 1'
#
loop_
_entity.id
_entity.type
_entity.pdbx_description
1 polymer ?
#
loop_
_entity_poly.entity_id
_entity_poly.type
_entity_poly.pdbx_seq_one_letter_code
_entity_poly.pdbx_strand_id
1 'polypeptide(L)'
;MSAGPVDGIGTPAGPGGLTGERARLFRAAQDLEAVFFQQMLQAMREATPPGGLTPESTGEKVFRSMFDDEMARRAVAQHERGLAAALYRQLSRHLPPEEATGVVHPGPLEAPHGGTG
;
A
#
# COMPACT_ATOMS: atom_id res chain seq x y z
N MET A 1 -13.25 40.06 11.20
CA MET A 1 -12.15 39.17 11.63
C MET A 1 -11.97 38.14 10.51
N SER A 2 -10.89 38.27 9.74
CA SER A 2 -10.62 37.44 8.57
C SER A 2 -9.97 36.13 9.04
N ALA A 3 -10.65 35.01 8.85
CA ALA A 3 -10.03 33.69 8.96
C ALA A 3 -9.26 33.45 7.66
N GLY A 4 -7.94 33.38 7.73
CA GLY A 4 -7.08 33.05 6.59
C GLY A 4 -7.35 31.62 6.07
N PRO A 5 -6.89 31.30 4.85
CA PRO A 5 -7.04 29.97 4.30
C PRO A 5 -6.14 29.03 5.09
N VAL A 6 -6.74 28.05 5.78
CA VAL A 6 -5.99 26.93 6.34
C VAL A 6 -5.43 26.14 5.17
N ASP A 7 -4.11 26.23 4.99
CA ASP A 7 -3.34 25.45 4.03
C ASP A 7 -3.78 23.99 4.07
N GLY A 8 -4.05 23.46 2.88
CA GLY A 8 -4.52 22.11 2.65
C GLY A 8 -3.61 21.10 3.33
N ILE A 9 -4.12 20.51 4.41
CA ILE A 9 -3.63 19.23 4.88
C ILE A 9 -4.03 18.25 3.78
N GLY A 10 -3.10 18.01 2.86
CA GLY A 10 -3.21 16.97 1.85
C GLY A 10 -3.50 15.65 2.56
N THR A 11 -4.75 15.22 2.46
CA THR A 11 -5.19 13.89 2.88
C THR A 11 -4.18 12.88 2.33
N PRO A 12 -3.56 12.02 3.17
CA PRO A 12 -2.66 11.01 2.67
C PRO A 12 -3.46 10.11 1.70
N ALA A 13 -3.05 10.14 0.45
CA ALA A 13 -3.66 9.38 -0.62
C ALA A 13 -3.75 7.91 -0.22
N GLY A 14 -4.96 7.34 -0.33
CA GLY A 14 -5.13 5.90 -0.41
C GLY A 14 -4.35 5.33 -1.61
N PRO A 15 -4.29 3.99 -1.75
CA PRO A 15 -3.43 3.30 -2.73
C PRO A 15 -3.65 3.68 -4.20
N GLY A 16 -4.71 4.44 -4.53
CA GLY A 16 -5.01 4.91 -5.89
C GLY A 16 -4.15 6.06 -6.42
N GLY A 17 -3.21 6.61 -5.65
CA GLY A 17 -2.38 7.74 -6.07
C GLY A 17 -0.90 7.42 -6.34
N LEU A 18 -0.44 6.19 -6.07
CA LEU A 18 0.98 5.86 -6.18
C LEU A 18 1.38 5.57 -7.62
N THR A 19 2.44 6.22 -8.09
CA THR A 19 3.01 5.99 -9.42
C THR A 19 4.48 5.55 -9.34
N GLY A 20 5.01 5.03 -10.45
CA GLY A 20 6.43 4.74 -10.60
C GLY A 20 7.02 3.80 -9.55
N GLU A 21 8.17 4.19 -9.00
CA GLU A 21 8.93 3.39 -8.03
C GLU A 21 8.18 3.23 -6.70
N ARG A 22 7.37 4.22 -6.31
CA ARG A 22 6.54 4.15 -5.10
C ARG A 22 5.47 3.06 -5.21
N ALA A 23 4.83 2.95 -6.37
CA ALA A 23 3.85 1.88 -6.61
C ALA A 23 4.50 0.48 -6.59
N ARG A 24 5.69 0.34 -7.17
CA ARG A 24 6.45 -0.92 -7.15
C ARG A 24 6.86 -1.30 -5.73
N LEU A 25 7.33 -0.34 -4.94
CA LEU A 25 7.69 -0.56 -3.54
C LEU A 25 6.48 -1.01 -2.71
N PHE A 26 5.32 -0.36 -2.89
CA PHE A 26 4.11 -0.74 -2.18
C PHE A 26 3.66 -2.16 -2.55
N ARG A 27 3.70 -2.52 -3.83
CA ARG A 27 3.38 -3.88 -4.30
C ARG A 27 4.33 -4.93 -3.72
N ALA A 28 5.64 -4.66 -3.72
CA ALA A 28 6.61 -5.57 -3.12
C ALA A 28 6.39 -5.74 -1.60
N ALA A 29 5.99 -4.68 -0.91
CA ALA A 29 5.62 -4.75 0.50
C ALA A 29 4.36 -5.61 0.73
N GLN A 30 3.36 -5.53 -0.15
CA GLN A 30 2.18 -6.39 -0.13
C GLN A 30 2.54 -7.86 -0.37
N ASP A 31 3.41 -8.14 -1.32
CA ASP A 31 3.88 -9.51 -1.60
C ASP A 31 4.59 -10.10 -0.38
N LEU A 32 5.41 -9.30 0.33
CA LEU A 32 6.06 -9.75 1.57
C LEU A 32 5.05 -10.01 2.70
N GLU A 33 4.06 -9.15 2.86
CA GLU A 33 2.98 -9.37 3.83
C GLU A 33 2.19 -10.65 3.51
N ALA A 34 1.97 -10.95 2.23
CA ALA A 34 1.30 -12.19 1.82
C ALA A 34 2.12 -13.41 2.25
N VAL A 35 3.43 -13.42 1.99
CA VAL A 35 4.32 -14.50 2.46
C VAL A 35 4.24 -14.65 3.98
N PHE A 36 4.24 -13.54 4.72
CA PHE A 36 4.09 -13.58 6.18
C PHE A 36 2.76 -14.23 6.61
N PHE A 37 1.64 -13.87 5.98
CA PHE A 37 0.35 -14.51 6.23
C PHE A 37 0.37 -16.01 5.94
N GLN A 38 1.01 -16.44 4.86
CA GLN A 38 1.16 -17.86 4.56
C GLN A 38 1.93 -18.60 5.66
N GLN A 39 3.03 -18.03 6.14
CA GLN A 39 3.82 -18.61 7.24
C GLN A 39 3.00 -18.69 8.53
N MET A 40 2.18 -17.67 8.81
CA MET A 40 1.28 -17.69 9.96
C MET A 40 0.23 -18.80 9.84
N LEU A 41 -0.42 -18.95 8.68
CA LEU A 41 -1.38 -20.02 8.42
C LEU A 41 -0.74 -21.41 8.55
N GLN A 42 0.48 -21.56 8.05
CA GLN A 42 1.25 -22.79 8.19
C GLN A 42 1.57 -23.11 9.66
N ALA A 43 2.10 -22.14 10.40
CA ALA A 43 2.41 -22.31 11.82
C ALA A 43 1.18 -22.66 12.67
N MET A 44 0.03 -22.04 12.39
CA MET A 44 -1.24 -22.38 13.07
C MET A 44 -1.66 -23.84 12.86
N ARG A 45 -1.41 -24.39 11.67
CA ARG A 45 -1.70 -25.81 11.39
C ARG A 45 -0.69 -26.74 12.02
N GLU A 46 0.60 -26.41 11.96
CA GLU A 46 1.64 -27.20 12.63
C GLU A 46 1.41 -27.27 14.15
N ALA A 47 0.83 -26.22 14.73
CA ALA A 47 0.42 -26.20 16.14
C ALA A 47 -0.83 -27.06 16.44
N THR A 48 -1.59 -27.48 15.43
CA THR A 48 -2.77 -28.35 15.59
C THR A 48 -2.35 -29.81 15.39
N PRO A 49 -2.57 -30.71 16.37
CA PRO A 49 -2.29 -32.13 16.20
C PRO A 49 -3.00 -32.71 14.96
N PRO A 50 -2.36 -33.60 14.18
CA PRO A 50 -3.00 -34.21 13.02
C PRO A 50 -4.26 -34.96 13.47
N GLY A 51 -5.43 -34.50 13.00
CA GLY A 51 -6.75 -34.99 13.43
C GLY A 51 -7.39 -36.04 12.53
N GLY A 52 -6.72 -36.47 11.45
CA GLY A 52 -7.25 -37.43 10.49
C GLY A 52 -7.02 -38.89 10.91
N LEU A 53 -8.03 -39.74 10.67
CA LEU A 53 -7.90 -41.20 10.79
C LEU A 53 -6.93 -41.80 9.74
N THR A 54 -6.65 -41.04 8.68
CA THR A 54 -5.77 -41.43 7.57
C THR A 54 -4.65 -40.40 7.35
N PRO A 55 -3.48 -40.83 6.85
CA PRO A 55 -2.42 -39.91 6.47
C PRO A 55 -2.87 -38.91 5.39
N GLU A 56 -2.40 -37.68 5.49
CA GLU A 56 -2.62 -36.65 4.49
C GLU A 56 -1.99 -37.04 3.14
N SER A 57 -2.76 -36.91 2.06
CA SER A 57 -2.29 -37.26 0.71
C SER A 57 -1.40 -36.15 0.10
N THR A 58 -0.55 -36.51 -0.87
CA THR A 58 0.24 -35.50 -1.61
C THR A 58 -0.63 -34.49 -2.35
N GLY A 59 -1.75 -34.94 -2.93
CA GLY A 59 -2.68 -34.04 -3.63
C GLY A 59 -3.32 -33.02 -2.69
N GLU A 60 -3.64 -33.46 -1.47
CA GLU A 60 -4.18 -32.60 -0.43
C GLU A 60 -3.17 -31.52 0.01
N LYS A 61 -1.90 -31.87 0.17
CA LYS A 61 -0.82 -30.91 0.48
C LYS A 61 -0.67 -29.83 -0.59
N VAL A 62 -0.69 -30.23 -1.87
CA VAL A 62 -0.55 -29.32 -3.00
C VAL A 62 -1.75 -28.38 -3.08
N PHE A 63 -2.98 -28.92 -3.03
CA PHE A 63 -4.19 -28.12 -3.05
C PHE A 63 -4.23 -27.13 -1.87
N ARG A 64 -3.81 -27.57 -0.69
CA ARG A 64 -3.74 -26.73 0.51
C ARG A 64 -2.79 -25.56 0.35
N SER A 65 -1.60 -25.81 -0.19
CA SER A 65 -0.61 -24.77 -0.48
C SER A 65 -1.21 -23.70 -1.41
N MET A 66 -1.88 -24.13 -2.50
CA MET A 66 -2.56 -23.20 -3.42
C MET A 66 -3.69 -22.42 -2.76
N PHE A 67 -4.44 -23.06 -1.84
CA PHE A 67 -5.49 -22.39 -1.08
C PHE A 67 -4.92 -21.32 -0.13
N ASP A 68 -3.80 -21.62 0.53
CA ASP A 68 -3.15 -20.68 1.44
C ASP A 68 -2.55 -19.48 0.70
N ASP A 69 -1.95 -19.71 -0.48
CA ASP A 69 -1.49 -18.64 -1.38
C ASP A 69 -2.63 -17.65 -1.67
N GLU A 70 -3.81 -18.14 -2.06
CA GLU A 70 -4.97 -17.31 -2.36
C GLU A 70 -5.54 -16.61 -1.13
N MET A 71 -5.63 -17.31 0.00
CA MET A 71 -6.09 -16.73 1.25
C MET A 71 -5.18 -15.59 1.72
N ALA A 72 -3.85 -15.77 1.64
CA ALA A 72 -2.89 -14.75 2.00
C ALA A 72 -3.01 -13.51 1.11
N ARG A 73 -3.11 -13.70 -0.23
CA ARG A 73 -3.31 -12.59 -1.17
C ARG A 73 -4.59 -11.81 -0.87
N ARG A 74 -5.70 -12.50 -0.58
CA ARG A 74 -6.97 -11.86 -0.22
C ARG A 74 -6.89 -11.12 1.11
N ALA A 75 -6.22 -11.68 2.11
CA ALA A 75 -6.03 -11.02 3.40
C ALA A 75 -5.27 -9.69 3.23
N VAL A 76 -4.18 -9.69 2.48
CA VAL A 76 -3.41 -8.46 2.21
C VAL A 76 -4.25 -7.41 1.47
N ALA A 77 -5.03 -7.82 0.46
CA ALA A 77 -5.88 -6.90 -0.29
C ALA A 77 -6.94 -6.18 0.56
N GLN A 78 -7.39 -6.81 1.65
CA GLN A 78 -8.38 -6.22 2.57
C GLN A 78 -7.73 -5.41 3.71
N HIS A 79 -6.42 -5.55 3.93
CA HIS A 79 -5.70 -4.96 5.06
C HIS A 79 -4.87 -3.73 4.65
N GLU A 80 -5.54 -2.59 4.46
CA GLU A 80 -4.87 -1.34 4.05
C GLU A 80 -3.87 -0.78 5.08
N ARG A 81 -4.02 -1.13 6.36
CA ARG A 81 -3.16 -0.67 7.47
C ARG A 81 -2.22 -1.75 8.01
N GLY A 82 -1.95 -2.79 7.21
CA GLY A 82 -1.12 -3.93 7.56
C GLY A 82 0.39 -3.64 7.60
N LEU A 83 1.16 -4.73 7.67
CA LEU A 83 2.62 -4.72 7.64
C LEU A 83 3.15 -4.10 6.35
N ALA A 84 2.50 -4.33 5.20
CA ALA A 84 2.89 -3.73 3.94
C ALA A 84 2.88 -2.20 4.01
N ALA A 85 1.87 -1.61 4.64
CA ALA A 85 1.78 -0.17 4.83
C ALA A 85 2.88 0.35 5.78
N ALA A 86 3.23 -0.40 6.83
CA ALA A 86 4.32 -0.03 7.73
C ALA A 86 5.68 -0.06 7.03
N LEU A 87 5.95 -1.15 6.29
CA LEU A 87 7.16 -1.31 5.48
C LEU A 87 7.27 -0.21 4.44
N TYR A 88 6.18 0.06 3.71
CA TYR A 88 6.13 1.13 2.73
C TYR A 88 6.49 2.47 3.36
N ARG A 89 5.85 2.87 4.48
CA ARG A 89 6.15 4.15 5.16
C ARG A 89 7.60 4.29 5.59
N GLN A 90 8.27 3.19 5.93
CA GLN A 90 9.67 3.21 6.32
C GLN A 90 10.59 3.28 5.10
N LEU A 91 10.36 2.44 4.10
CA LEU A 91 11.24 2.31 2.94
C LEU A 91 11.04 3.44 1.92
N SER A 92 9.82 3.99 1.80
CA SER A 92 9.52 5.07 0.85
C SER A 92 10.23 6.38 1.17
N ARG A 93 10.83 6.50 2.36
CA ARG A 93 11.68 7.63 2.79
C ARG A 93 13.03 7.64 2.09
N HIS A 94 13.45 6.49 1.55
CA HIS A 94 14.69 6.36 0.78
C HIS A 94 14.47 6.61 -0.73
N LEU A 95 13.22 6.78 -1.17
CA LEU A 95 12.91 7.16 -2.55
C LEU A 95 13.01 8.68 -2.71
N PRO A 96 13.43 9.16 -3.90
CA PRO A 96 13.40 10.58 -4.21
C PRO A 96 11.98 11.14 -4.00
N PRO A 97 11.84 12.40 -3.54
CA PRO A 97 10.54 13.06 -3.43
C PRO A 97 9.74 12.88 -4.72
N GLU A 98 8.42 12.71 -4.62
CA GLU A 98 7.62 12.75 -5.84
C GLU A 98 7.87 14.12 -6.48
N GLU A 99 8.49 14.14 -7.67
CA GLU A 99 8.60 15.39 -8.41
C GLU A 99 7.18 15.88 -8.63
N ALA A 100 6.84 17.00 -7.99
CA ALA A 100 5.63 17.73 -8.29
C ALA A 100 5.73 18.10 -9.77
N THR A 101 5.13 17.28 -10.63
CA THR A 101 4.97 17.58 -12.05
C THR A 101 4.32 18.95 -12.09
N GLY A 102 5.09 19.91 -12.60
CA GLY A 102 4.82 21.32 -12.44
C GLY A 102 3.39 21.67 -12.84
N VAL A 103 2.54 21.91 -11.84
CA VAL A 103 1.45 22.85 -12.02
C VAL A 103 2.16 24.19 -12.13
N VAL A 104 2.41 24.60 -13.37
CA VAL A 104 2.72 25.98 -13.72
C VAL A 104 1.59 26.80 -13.10
N HIS A 105 1.87 27.43 -11.95
CA HIS A 105 1.01 28.46 -11.43
C HIS A 105 1.10 29.59 -12.48
N PRO A 106 0.03 29.95 -13.20
CA PRO A 106 0.06 31.21 -13.92
C PRO A 106 0.32 32.28 -12.85
N GLY A 107 1.42 33.02 -13.02
CA GLY A 107 1.70 34.18 -12.18
C GLY A 107 0.50 35.14 -12.22
N PRO A 108 0.36 36.02 -11.22
CA PRO A 108 -0.74 36.98 -11.21
C PRO A 108 -0.73 37.75 -12.53
N LEU A 109 -1.86 37.73 -13.24
CA LEU A 109 -2.08 38.61 -14.38
C LEU A 109 -1.94 40.05 -13.88
N GLU A 110 -0.81 40.69 -14.14
CA GLU A 110 -0.71 42.14 -13.98
C GLU A 110 -1.74 42.76 -14.93
N ALA A 111 -2.79 43.33 -14.34
CA ALA A 111 -3.75 44.13 -15.07
C ALA A 111 -3.07 45.40 -15.57
N PRO A 112 -3.32 45.85 -16.81
CA PRO A 112 -2.76 47.10 -17.31
C PRO A 112 -3.25 48.26 -16.44
N HIS A 113 -2.31 48.94 -15.78
CA HIS A 113 -2.60 50.16 -15.04
C HIS A 113 -3.04 51.24 -16.03
N GLY A 114 -4.36 51.47 -16.07
CA GLY A 114 -4.95 52.69 -16.61
C GLY A 114 -4.88 53.82 -15.59
N GLY A 115 -4.43 54.99 -16.04
CA GLY A 115 -4.47 56.26 -15.30
C GLY A 115 -3.72 57.32 -16.09
N THR A 116 -4.40 58.07 -16.96
CA THR A 116 -4.88 59.45 -16.73
C THR A 116 -3.75 60.45 -16.44
N GLY A 117 -3.53 61.33 -17.42
CA GLY A 117 -2.64 62.50 -17.38
C GLY A 117 -2.52 63.10 -18.77
#